data_AF-A0A5A5TIL3-F1
#
_entry.id   AF-A0A5A5TIL3-F1
#
_cell.length_a   1.000
_cell.length_b   1.000
_cell.length_c   1.000
_cell.angle_alpha   90.00
_cell.angle_beta   90.00
_cell.angle_gamma   90.00
#
_symmetry.space_group_name_H-M   'P 1'
#
loop_
_entity.id
_entity.type
_entity.pdbx_description
1 polymer ?
#
loop_
_entity_poly.entity_id
_entity_poly.type
_entity_poly.pdbx_seq_one_letter_code
_entity_poly.pdbx_strand_id
1 'polypeptide(L)'
;MPDDEAMVMLTTDVVNERAMNLVNAPISGAPRTVLETAREINQAIERNLNGHNYGVYATGMTTGPTIFRIYQARTQQGRLQVRSRHGWIIASLVYSEG
;
A
#
# COMPACT_ATOMS: atom_id res chain seq x y z
N MET A 1 9.13 32.41 22.42
CA MET A 1 8.25 31.23 22.49
C MET A 1 6.84 31.69 22.16
N PRO A 2 6.12 31.05 21.21
CA PRO A 2 6.30 29.68 20.75
C PRO A 2 6.86 29.57 19.31
N ASP A 3 7.92 28.77 19.17
CA ASP A 3 8.44 28.21 17.93
C ASP A 3 7.87 26.80 17.74
N ASP A 4 6.56 26.68 17.86
CA ASP A 4 5.82 25.42 17.82
C ASP A 4 4.81 25.47 16.68
N GLU A 5 4.65 24.36 15.98
CA GLU A 5 3.72 24.13 14.86
C GLU A 5 4.23 24.41 13.44
N ALA A 6 5.48 24.04 13.15
CA ALA A 6 5.76 23.37 11.88
C ALA A 6 5.44 21.86 12.02
N MET A 7 4.23 21.52 12.48
CA MET A 7 3.72 20.15 12.33
C MET A 7 3.51 19.97 10.83
N VAL A 8 4.46 19.29 10.19
CA VAL A 8 4.35 18.84 8.80
C VAL A 8 3.16 17.88 8.74
N MET A 9 1.96 18.43 8.53
CA MET A 9 0.86 17.68 7.96
C MET A 9 1.33 17.26 6.57
N LEU A 10 1.93 16.08 6.48
CA LEU A 10 2.05 15.36 5.23
C LEU A 10 0.64 15.22 4.68
N THR A 11 0.27 16.14 3.79
CA THR A 11 -1.03 16.14 3.14
C THR A 11 -1.18 14.78 2.46
N THR A 12 -2.37 14.21 2.53
CA THR A 12 -2.73 12.92 1.94
C THR A 12 -2.27 12.78 0.48
N ASP A 13 -2.11 13.91 -0.23
CA ASP A 13 -1.61 13.99 -1.60
C ASP A 13 -0.11 13.68 -1.75
N VAL A 14 0.76 14.18 -0.85
CA VAL A 14 2.21 13.88 -0.89
C VAL A 14 2.48 12.40 -0.57
N VAL A 15 1.69 11.86 0.37
CA VAL A 15 1.68 10.42 0.70
C VAL A 15 1.28 9.59 -0.52
N ASN A 16 0.25 10.03 -1.27
CA ASN A 16 -0.21 9.37 -2.49
C ASN A 16 0.83 9.43 -3.63
N GLU A 17 1.51 10.55 -3.86
CA GLU A 17 2.54 10.67 -4.90
C GLU A 17 3.77 9.78 -4.63
N ARG A 18 4.24 9.75 -3.38
CA ARG A 18 5.33 8.85 -2.97
C ARG A 18 4.92 7.38 -3.10
N ALA A 19 3.68 7.05 -2.74
CA ALA A 19 3.16 5.71 -2.89
C ALA A 19 3.03 5.30 -4.37
N MET A 20 2.60 6.22 -5.24
CA MET A 20 2.56 6.03 -6.69
C MET A 20 3.95 5.82 -7.30
N ASN A 21 4.97 6.55 -6.86
CA ASN A 21 6.33 6.34 -7.35
C ASN A 21 6.90 4.98 -6.93
N LEU A 22 6.55 4.51 -5.73
CA LEU A 22 6.88 3.15 -5.29
C LEU A 22 6.14 2.08 -6.13
N VAL A 23 4.94 2.33 -6.67
CA VAL A 23 4.22 1.36 -7.54
C VAL A 23 5.08 0.87 -8.71
N ASN A 24 6.02 1.69 -9.19
CA ASN A 24 6.91 1.35 -10.31
C ASN A 24 8.21 0.63 -9.92
N ALA A 25 8.49 0.47 -8.62
CA ALA A 25 9.71 -0.20 -8.17
C ALA A 25 9.62 -1.73 -8.33
N PRO A 26 10.73 -2.41 -8.69
CA PRO A 26 10.76 -3.84 -8.95
C PRO A 26 10.36 -4.66 -7.71
N ILE A 27 9.77 -5.84 -7.97
CA ILE A 27 9.38 -6.83 -6.97
C ILE A 27 10.66 -7.44 -6.37
N SER A 28 10.82 -7.36 -5.05
CA SER A 28 11.98 -7.87 -4.31
C SER A 28 11.80 -9.36 -3.95
N GLY A 29 12.90 -10.11 -3.87
CA GLY A 29 12.89 -11.51 -3.40
C GLY A 29 12.80 -11.68 -1.87
N ALA A 30 12.47 -10.62 -1.13
CA ALA A 30 12.41 -10.60 0.33
C ALA A 30 11.30 -11.50 0.90
N PRO A 31 11.40 -11.91 2.19
CA PRO A 31 10.32 -12.61 2.88
C PRO A 31 8.95 -11.96 2.68
N ARG A 32 7.93 -12.80 2.50
CA ARG A 32 6.56 -12.35 2.27
C ARG A 32 5.77 -12.47 3.56
N THR A 33 5.29 -11.33 4.06
CA THR A 33 4.35 -11.30 5.20
C THR A 33 2.94 -11.13 4.66
N VAL A 34 2.05 -12.08 4.93
CA VAL A 34 0.63 -11.99 4.55
C VAL A 34 -0.07 -10.95 5.43
N LEU A 35 -0.90 -10.12 4.82
CA LEU A 35 -1.67 -9.06 5.49
C LEU A 35 -3.16 -9.35 5.27
N GLU A 36 -3.93 -9.45 6.35
CA GLU A 36 -5.32 -9.93 6.29
C GLU A 36 -6.33 -8.79 6.38
N THR A 37 -5.95 -7.69 7.05
CA THR A 37 -6.86 -6.58 7.33
C THR A 37 -6.45 -5.29 6.62
N ALA A 38 -7.44 -4.45 6.29
CA ALA A 38 -7.19 -3.13 5.72
C ALA A 38 -6.27 -2.27 6.61
N ARG A 39 -6.35 -2.46 7.94
CA ARG A 39 -5.49 -1.77 8.91
C ARG A 39 -4.03 -2.18 8.76
N GLU A 40 -3.73 -3.48 8.74
CA GLU A 40 -2.36 -4.00 8.58
C GLU A 40 -1.76 -3.58 7.24
N ILE A 41 -2.59 -3.60 6.19
CA ILE A 41 -2.20 -3.20 4.85
C ILE A 41 -1.80 -1.73 4.80
N ASN A 42 -2.64 -0.84 5.34
CA ASN A 42 -2.33 0.59 5.38
C ASN A 42 -1.11 0.88 6.26
N GLN A 43 -0.94 0.18 7.39
CA GLN A 43 0.28 0.28 8.22
C GLN A 43 1.54 -0.22 7.49
N ALA A 44 1.44 -1.27 6.67
CA ALA A 44 2.56 -1.73 5.85
C ALA A 44 2.91 -0.73 4.74
N ILE A 45 1.91 -0.12 4.11
CA ILE A 45 2.10 0.96 3.12
C ILE A 45 2.82 2.15 3.77
N GLU A 46 2.35 2.60 4.93
CA GLU A 46 2.95 3.72 5.66
C GLU A 46 4.39 3.42 6.10
N ARG A 47 4.67 2.21 6.60
CA ARG A 47 6.03 1.77 6.92
C ARG A 47 6.95 1.80 5.70
N ASN A 48 6.46 1.38 4.54
CA ASN A 48 7.22 1.43 3.29
C ASN A 48 7.49 2.87 2.83
N LEU A 49 6.52 3.78 2.99
CA LEU A 49 6.69 5.20 2.66
C LEU A 49 7.75 5.90 3.52
N ASN A 50 7.96 5.41 4.75
CA ASN A 50 8.88 6.01 5.73
C ASN A 50 10.29 5.38 5.76
N GLY A 51 10.67 4.60 4.74
CA GLY A 51 12.08 4.20 4.55
C GLY A 51 12.35 2.70 4.39
N HIS A 52 11.32 1.86 4.35
CA HIS A 52 11.47 0.44 4.00
C HIS A 52 11.22 0.26 2.49
N ASN A 53 12.26 -0.12 1.74
CA ASN A 53 12.30 -0.19 0.26
C ASN A 53 11.35 -1.22 -0.39
N TYR A 54 10.37 -1.72 0.34
CA TYR A 54 9.55 -2.83 -0.09
C TYR A 54 8.16 -2.37 -0.53
N GLY A 55 7.51 -3.18 -1.36
CA GLY A 55 6.13 -2.92 -1.80
C GLY A 55 5.13 -3.67 -0.95
N VAL A 56 3.90 -3.16 -0.92
CA VAL A 56 2.73 -3.98 -0.56
C VAL A 56 2.04 -4.37 -1.85
N TYR A 57 1.72 -5.65 -1.98
CA TYR A 57 1.18 -6.23 -3.20
C TYR A 57 -0.08 -7.01 -2.92
N ALA A 58 -1.00 -6.96 -3.88
CA ALA A 58 -2.18 -7.79 -3.89
C ALA A 58 -2.20 -8.67 -5.13
N THR A 59 -2.65 -9.90 -4.97
CA THR A 59 -3.03 -10.74 -6.10
C THR A 59 -4.50 -10.50 -6.44
N GLY A 60 -4.77 -10.28 -7.71
CA GLY A 60 -6.12 -10.15 -8.24
C GLY A 60 -6.33 -11.08 -9.43
N MET A 61 -7.59 -11.48 -9.64
CA MET A 61 -8.02 -12.24 -10.83
C MET A 61 -8.72 -11.30 -11.80
N THR A 62 -7.97 -10.71 -12.73
CA THR A 62 -8.56 -9.95 -13.86
C THR A 62 -8.52 -10.79 -15.14
N THR A 63 -7.38 -11.40 -15.46
CA THR A 63 -7.21 -12.31 -16.63
C THR A 63 -6.20 -13.44 -16.38
N GLY A 64 -5.87 -13.69 -15.11
CA GLY A 64 -4.82 -14.58 -14.65
C GLY A 64 -4.24 -14.07 -13.31
N PRO A 65 -3.40 -14.85 -12.61
CA PRO A 65 -2.80 -14.40 -11.35
C PRO A 65 -1.89 -13.21 -11.63
N THR A 66 -2.41 -12.01 -11.36
CA THR A 66 -1.69 -10.76 -11.58
C THR A 66 -1.38 -10.14 -10.23
N ILE A 67 -0.14 -9.71 -10.06
CA ILE A 67 0.34 -9.03 -8.87
C ILE A 67 0.23 -7.53 -9.11
N PHE A 68 -0.47 -6.84 -8.22
CA PHE A 68 -0.64 -5.40 -8.24
C PHE A 68 0.04 -4.80 -7.04
N ARG A 69 0.90 -3.79 -7.24
CA ARG A 69 1.36 -2.97 -6.12
C ARG A 69 0.23 -2.05 -5.68
N ILE A 70 0.00 -2.00 -4.37
CA ILE A 70 -1.13 -1.30 -3.76
C ILE A 70 -0.64 -0.17 -2.85
N TYR A 71 -1.41 0.90 -2.80
CA TYR A 71 -1.08 2.09 -2.01
C TYR A 71 -2.23 2.52 -1.09
N GLN A 72 -3.34 1.79 -1.09
CA GLN A 72 -4.43 2.01 -0.16
C GLN A 72 -5.26 0.74 0.00
N ALA A 73 -5.80 0.49 1.18
CA ALA A 73 -6.79 -0.55 1.42
C ALA A 73 -8.00 -0.01 2.18
N ARG A 74 -9.17 -0.58 1.90
CA ARG A 74 -10.42 -0.32 2.62
C ARG A 74 -11.26 -1.58 2.70
N THR A 75 -12.10 -1.66 3.73
CA THR A 75 -13.17 -2.66 3.77
C THR A 75 -14.47 -1.98 3.35
N GLN A 76 -15.09 -2.46 2.27
CA GLN A 76 -16.37 -1.95 1.78
C GLN A 76 -17.34 -3.11 1.60
N GLN A 77 -18.52 -3.03 2.21
CA GLN A 77 -19.54 -4.11 2.20
C GLN A 77 -18.97 -5.46 2.66
N GLY A 78 -18.10 -5.45 3.69
CA GLY A 78 -17.47 -6.67 4.23
C GLY A 78 -16.38 -7.27 3.33
N ARG A 79 -16.03 -6.62 2.22
CA ARG A 79 -14.97 -7.08 1.32
C ARG A 79 -13.74 -6.19 1.41
N LEU A 80 -12.57 -6.80 1.49
CA LEU A 80 -11.29 -6.11 1.40
C LEU A 80 -11.06 -5.65 -0.05
N GLN A 81 -11.04 -4.34 -0.24
CA GLN A 81 -10.68 -3.71 -1.50
C GLN A 81 -9.34 -3.00 -1.35
N VAL A 82 -8.52 -3.09 -2.38
CA VAL A 82 -7.22 -2.44 -2.44
C VAL A 82 -7.14 -1.55 -3.67
N ARG A 83 -6.44 -0.44 -3.55
CA ARG A 83 -6.26 0.53 -4.61
C ARG A 83 -4.89 0.32 -5.24
N SER A 84 -4.91 0.06 -6.54
CA SER A 84 -3.74 -0.03 -7.41
C SER A 84 -3.75 1.12 -8.42
N ARG A 85 -2.73 1.20 -9.28
CA ARG A 85 -2.73 2.17 -10.41
C ARG A 85 -3.90 1.98 -11.38
N HIS A 86 -4.50 0.78 -11.38
CA HIS A 86 -5.65 0.44 -12.24
C HIS A 86 -7.00 0.71 -11.57
N GLY A 87 -7.00 1.24 -10.34
CA GLY A 87 -8.20 1.50 -9.55
C GLY A 87 -8.40 0.53 -8.40
N TRP A 88 -9.63 0.47 -7.89
CA TRP A 88 -10.02 -0.41 -6.80
C TRP A 88 -10.25 -1.83 -7.30
N ILE A 89 -9.59 -2.79 -6.67
CA ILE A 89 -9.71 -4.22 -6.97
C ILE A 89 -10.06 -4.99 -5.69
N ILE A 90 -10.77 -6.10 -5.85
CA ILE A 90 -11.00 -7.06 -4.75
C ILE A 90 -9.75 -7.93 -4.66
N ALA A 91 -9.03 -7.84 -3.54
CA ALA A 91 -7.81 -8.61 -3.34
C ALA A 91 -8.15 -10.05 -2.96
N SER A 92 -7.43 -11.02 -3.52
CA SER A 92 -7.50 -12.43 -3.11
C SER A 92 -6.46 -12.78 -2.05
N LEU A 93 -5.26 -12.21 -2.16
CA LEU A 93 -4.18 -12.29 -1.17
C LEU A 93 -3.44 -10.96 -1.16
N VAL A 94 -3.12 -10.44 0.00
CA VAL A 94 -2.27 -9.25 0.16
C VAL A 94 -1.04 -9.63 0.97
N TYR A 95 0.12 -9.14 0.54
CA TYR A 95 1.38 -9.38 1.23
C TYR A 95 2.30 -8.16 1.12
N SER A 96 3.15 -7.95 2.13
CA SER A 96 4.29 -7.06 2.03
C SER A 96 5.56 -7.87 1.79
N GLU A 97 6.45 -7.33 0.96
CA GLU A 97 7.86 -7.72 0.96
C GLU A 97 8.55 -7.04 2.15
N GLY A 98 9.49 -7.72 2.80
CA GLY A 98 10.18 -7.20 3.98
C GLY A 98 11.31 -8.12 4.44
#